data_AF-A0A0S2FE16-F1
#
_entry.id   AF-A0A0S2FE16-F1
#
_cell.length_a   1.000
_cell.length_b   1.000
_cell.length_c   1.000
_cell.angle_alpha   90.00
_cell.angle_beta   90.00
_cell.angle_gamma   90.00
#
_symmetry.space_group_name_H-M   'P 1'
#
loop_
_entity.id
_entity.type
_entity.pdbx_description
1 polymer ?
#
loop_
_entity_poly.entity_id
_entity_poly.type
_entity_poly.pdbx_seq_one_letter_code
_entity_poly.pdbx_strand_id
1 'polypeptide(L)'
;MKESSQLRRTAFALALLSLSGSAFAATCPAYNPSNKANKLYLVYPTAPLAFPSFGFSAASATNPAAPFTAVDLPSYTGTTVALRDAVSHVVELDYCEFNVQVIPGSALPPATFARRNVVAVTTKANMTDGLFGLAQAVDTNDPIAVDYSYVWGGTYQGWTGGPGGALNGANSTLDRWANSIGGTTAHEAGHNYGLAHNTIVGPGEDTYKHHVMPAGGSLNAEDRAGYRRHFSDHEFSVLAANVGLSLQTMWNWDLVNPNAAPAHSLEMRVLYPSATPPVIDWAFAGCSSPWINPTVIGPIGPSEIFQGGTFYPYTVKWSTPNPAWGTGGCIGLPGPPGQAPGGVKFHIGASFAGVNFNLSTLNPIVIKDITLRDGASNPMALNPRLHAFDAGTLDTVGNLNLGVFNLAAAPLVVRDLQAMELPRVLGLDQMVVNGRIADFLGVPFEPWPNTTRTLVREASLSQGKGLSVPIAKVGQARHVYEVITADDCKKSQADRFTAGPDTADCRPGTNIDLFPSTTVYFTANSVDPNATYWDPEKRTYVRGALSTRTYYQLSGRRLDKDRNGIDDYVDARQRDAQGK
;
A
#
# COMPACT_ATOMS: atom_id res chain seq x y z
N MET A 1 -24.42 19.51 42.57
CA MET A 1 -23.60 19.99 41.43
C MET A 1 -22.15 20.15 41.88
N LYS A 2 -21.32 19.11 41.69
CA LYS A 2 -19.83 19.11 41.66
C LYS A 2 -19.36 17.67 41.87
N GLU A 3 -19.55 16.79 40.88
CA GLU A 3 -18.92 15.45 40.92
C GLU A 3 -18.83 14.73 39.55
N SER A 4 -19.26 15.34 38.44
CA SER A 4 -19.28 14.65 37.13
C SER A 4 -18.15 15.02 36.16
N SER A 5 -17.15 15.80 36.58
CA SER A 5 -16.09 16.31 35.67
C SER A 5 -14.79 15.51 35.68
N GLN A 6 -14.53 14.65 36.67
CA GLN A 6 -13.30 13.86 36.73
C GLN A 6 -13.40 12.53 35.96
N LEU A 7 -14.56 11.86 35.97
CA LEU A 7 -14.76 10.60 35.22
C LEU A 7 -14.73 10.77 33.69
N ARG A 8 -15.06 11.96 33.16
CA ARG A 8 -14.95 12.23 31.70
C ARG A 8 -13.53 12.54 31.24
N ARG A 9 -12.63 12.96 32.14
CA ARG A 9 -11.23 13.25 31.79
C ARG A 9 -10.36 11.99 31.81
N THR A 10 -10.67 11.01 32.65
CA THR A 10 -9.97 9.71 32.65
C THR A 10 -10.39 8.81 31.48
N ALA A 11 -11.65 8.87 31.02
CA ALA A 11 -12.09 8.13 29.83
C ALA A 11 -11.49 8.68 28.51
N PHE A 12 -11.23 9.99 28.43
CA PHE A 12 -10.56 10.59 27.26
C PHE A 12 -9.05 10.35 27.25
N ALA A 13 -8.41 10.21 28.43
CA ALA A 13 -7.00 9.86 28.52
C ALA A 13 -6.72 8.38 28.19
N LEU A 14 -7.65 7.47 28.49
CA LEU A 14 -7.52 6.04 28.12
C LEU A 14 -7.73 5.79 26.61
N ALA A 15 -8.52 6.62 25.92
CA ALA A 15 -8.71 6.55 24.47
C ALA A 15 -7.54 7.17 23.67
N LEU A 16 -6.70 7.99 24.31
CA LEU A 16 -5.47 8.55 23.71
C LEU A 16 -4.24 7.67 23.94
N LEU A 17 -4.32 6.69 24.84
CA LEU A 17 -3.26 5.70 25.10
C LEU A 17 -3.38 4.44 24.24
N SER A 18 -4.43 4.30 23.43
CA SER A 18 -4.63 3.16 22.51
C SER A 18 -4.07 3.38 21.10
N LEU A 19 -3.23 4.40 20.88
CA LEU A 19 -2.62 4.70 19.57
C LEU A 19 -1.14 4.30 19.46
N SER A 20 -0.56 3.67 20.49
CA SER A 20 0.71 2.95 20.38
C SER A 20 0.44 1.46 20.24
N GLY A 21 -0.19 1.08 19.12
CA GLY A 21 -0.16 -0.32 18.71
C GLY A 21 1.31 -0.73 18.55
N SER A 22 1.74 -1.78 19.23
CA SER A 22 3.07 -2.35 19.04
C SER A 22 3.27 -2.64 17.56
N ALA A 23 4.42 -2.25 16.99
CA ALA A 23 4.74 -2.51 15.57
C ALA A 23 4.53 -4.00 15.23
N PHE A 24 4.81 -4.90 16.19
CA PHE A 24 4.60 -6.35 16.12
C PHE A 24 3.18 -6.87 15.92
N ALA A 25 2.15 -6.02 16.02
CA ALA A 25 0.77 -6.42 15.78
C ALA A 25 0.33 -6.20 14.32
N ALA A 26 1.00 -5.31 13.60
CA ALA A 26 0.68 -5.02 12.20
C ALA A 26 1.38 -6.03 11.30
N THR A 27 0.62 -6.81 10.54
CA THR A 27 1.16 -7.66 9.47
C THR A 27 0.84 -7.01 8.15
N CYS A 28 1.82 -6.92 7.25
CA CYS A 28 1.54 -6.36 5.95
C CYS A 28 0.54 -7.24 5.18
N PRO A 29 -0.61 -6.70 4.77
CA PRO A 29 -1.64 -7.48 4.12
C PRO A 29 -1.31 -7.84 2.67
N ALA A 30 -0.25 -7.29 2.09
CA ALA A 30 0.18 -7.50 0.69
C ALA A 30 1.58 -8.14 0.55
N TYR A 31 2.00 -8.92 1.56
CA TYR A 31 3.32 -9.54 1.58
C TYR A 31 3.32 -10.86 0.82
N ASN A 32 3.38 -10.80 -0.52
CA ASN A 32 3.82 -11.95 -1.32
C ASN A 32 5.30 -11.77 -1.76
N PRO A 33 6.27 -12.23 -0.94
CA PRO A 33 7.68 -11.91 -1.13
C PRO A 33 8.31 -12.58 -2.36
N SER A 34 7.77 -13.71 -2.84
CA SER A 34 8.43 -14.53 -3.86
C SER A 34 8.47 -13.90 -5.25
N ASN A 35 7.59 -12.92 -5.51
CA ASN A 35 7.40 -12.37 -6.85
C ASN A 35 7.97 -10.95 -7.02
N LYS A 36 8.41 -10.29 -5.95
CA LYS A 36 8.87 -8.89 -6.03
C LYS A 36 10.26 -8.79 -6.68
N ALA A 37 10.42 -7.90 -7.65
CA ALA A 37 11.64 -7.80 -8.46
C ALA A 37 12.78 -7.10 -7.72
N ASN A 38 12.50 -6.07 -6.92
CA ASN A 38 13.52 -5.34 -6.16
C ASN A 38 13.80 -6.05 -4.84
N LYS A 39 15.08 -6.22 -4.50
CA LYS A 39 15.51 -6.83 -3.23
C LYS A 39 16.15 -5.76 -2.34
N LEU A 40 15.68 -5.65 -1.10
CA LEU A 40 16.30 -4.83 -0.05
C LEU A 40 16.92 -5.76 0.99
N TYR A 41 18.24 -5.87 0.98
CA TYR A 41 18.98 -6.69 1.93
C TYR A 41 19.35 -5.89 3.17
N LEU A 42 18.90 -6.37 4.33
CA LEU A 42 19.30 -5.83 5.62
C LEU A 42 20.39 -6.74 6.19
N VAL A 43 21.63 -6.28 6.11
CA VAL A 43 22.80 -7.05 6.53
C VAL A 43 23.11 -6.68 7.97
N TYR A 44 22.97 -7.64 8.87
CA TYR A 44 23.31 -7.58 10.30
C TYR A 44 24.57 -8.43 10.54
N PRO A 45 25.79 -7.88 10.40
CA PRO A 45 27.01 -8.67 10.51
C PRO A 45 27.16 -9.26 11.92
N THR A 46 27.65 -10.49 12.02
CA THR A 46 28.00 -11.13 13.32
C THR A 46 29.47 -10.95 13.69
N ALA A 47 30.28 -10.51 12.73
CA ALA A 47 31.70 -10.18 12.83
C ALA A 47 31.98 -9.04 11.83
N PRO A 48 33.13 -8.32 11.93
CA PRO A 48 33.50 -7.34 10.93
C PRO A 48 33.44 -7.92 9.51
N LEU A 49 32.65 -7.29 8.64
CA LEU A 49 32.37 -7.74 7.28
C LEU A 49 32.95 -6.74 6.29
N ALA A 50 33.71 -7.22 5.30
CA ALA A 50 34.19 -6.36 4.21
C ALA A 50 32.99 -5.72 3.49
N PHE A 51 32.99 -4.39 3.37
CA PHE A 51 31.87 -3.62 2.83
C PHE A 51 32.39 -2.49 1.94
N PRO A 52 31.61 -1.96 0.98
CA PRO A 52 32.04 -0.81 0.20
C PRO A 52 32.40 0.39 1.08
N SER A 53 33.49 1.07 0.72
CA SER A 53 33.95 2.28 1.40
C SER A 53 33.33 3.51 0.72
N PHE A 54 32.53 4.26 1.47
CA PHE A 54 31.93 5.53 1.05
C PHE A 54 31.80 6.46 2.26
N GLY A 55 31.49 7.73 2.01
CA GLY A 55 31.45 8.79 3.02
C GLY A 55 32.58 9.81 2.89
N PHE A 56 32.45 10.91 3.63
CA PHE A 56 33.21 12.14 3.40
C PHE A 56 34.37 12.35 4.39
N SER A 57 34.49 11.51 5.41
CA SER A 57 35.49 11.61 6.47
C SER A 57 36.02 10.23 6.87
N ALA A 58 37.21 10.19 7.48
CA ALA A 58 37.75 8.98 8.08
C ALA A 58 36.95 8.50 9.32
N ALA A 59 36.21 9.40 9.98
CA ALA A 59 35.38 9.07 11.14
C ALA A 59 34.07 8.34 10.74
N SER A 60 33.55 8.61 9.54
CA SER A 60 32.37 7.96 8.95
C SER A 60 32.70 6.72 8.11
N ALA A 61 33.76 5.99 8.45
CA ALA A 61 34.16 4.80 7.71
C ALA A 61 33.08 3.69 7.74
N THR A 62 32.63 3.29 6.55
CA THR A 62 31.64 2.23 6.30
C THR A 62 32.24 0.84 6.10
N ASN A 63 33.58 0.75 6.04
CA ASN A 63 34.31 -0.50 5.83
C ASN A 63 35.40 -0.69 6.91
N PRO A 64 35.48 -1.88 7.55
CA PRO A 64 34.50 -2.96 7.50
C PRO A 64 33.18 -2.58 8.18
N ALA A 65 32.07 -3.20 7.74
CA ALA A 65 30.82 -3.13 8.45
C ALA A 65 30.93 -3.84 9.80
N ALA A 66 30.66 -3.10 10.87
CA ALA A 66 30.77 -3.59 12.24
C ALA A 66 29.66 -4.59 12.58
N PRO A 67 29.87 -5.47 13.58
CA PRO A 67 28.83 -6.36 14.06
C PRO A 67 27.57 -5.61 14.54
N PHE A 68 26.43 -6.29 14.45
CA PHE A 68 25.19 -5.88 15.09
C PHE A 68 24.98 -6.69 16.37
N THR A 69 25.04 -6.04 17.53
CA THR A 69 24.88 -6.70 18.84
C THR A 69 24.25 -5.79 19.88
N ALA A 70 23.31 -6.33 20.64
CA ALA A 70 22.69 -5.64 21.77
C ALA A 70 23.70 -5.29 22.87
N VAL A 71 24.85 -5.97 22.93
CA VAL A 71 25.92 -5.68 23.91
C VAL A 71 26.47 -4.26 23.76
N ASP A 72 26.48 -3.72 22.54
CA ASP A 72 26.94 -2.36 22.27
C ASP A 72 25.90 -1.29 22.65
N LEU A 73 24.69 -1.71 23.05
CA LEU A 73 23.55 -0.87 23.38
C LEU A 73 23.13 -1.10 24.85
N PRO A 74 23.94 -0.70 25.85
CA PRO A 74 23.72 -1.01 27.27
C PRO A 74 22.37 -0.54 27.84
N SER A 75 21.68 0.39 27.20
CA SER A 75 20.34 0.79 27.66
C SER A 75 19.26 -0.20 27.24
N TYR A 76 19.48 -0.94 26.15
CA TYR A 76 18.57 -1.97 25.67
C TYR A 76 18.78 -3.28 26.44
N THR A 77 17.73 -3.77 27.08
CA THR A 77 17.80 -4.95 27.95
C THR A 77 17.34 -6.25 27.29
N GLY A 78 16.96 -6.21 26.00
CA GLY A 78 16.51 -7.37 25.24
C GLY A 78 17.65 -8.12 24.55
N THR A 79 17.31 -9.05 23.66
CA THR A 79 18.30 -9.85 22.92
C THR A 79 18.63 -9.23 21.56
N THR A 80 19.83 -9.51 21.03
CA THR A 80 20.25 -9.12 19.67
C THR A 80 19.27 -9.64 18.61
N VAL A 81 18.81 -10.88 18.75
CA VAL A 81 17.86 -11.51 17.81
C VAL A 81 16.53 -10.78 17.83
N ALA A 82 15.96 -10.52 19.00
CA ALA A 82 14.69 -9.80 19.11
C ALA A 82 14.80 -8.39 18.49
N LEU A 83 15.90 -7.67 18.73
CA LEU A 83 16.10 -6.35 18.15
C LEU A 83 16.25 -6.41 16.62
N ARG A 84 17.04 -7.36 16.10
CA ARG A 84 17.19 -7.56 14.65
C ARG A 84 15.85 -7.81 13.98
N ASP A 85 15.05 -8.72 14.54
CA ASP A 85 13.76 -9.10 13.97
C ASP A 85 12.78 -7.92 14.03
N ALA A 86 12.81 -7.13 15.12
CA ALA A 86 12.02 -5.91 15.26
C ALA A 86 12.40 -4.83 14.22
N VAL A 87 13.69 -4.57 14.06
CA VAL A 87 14.21 -3.61 13.06
C VAL A 87 13.82 -4.06 11.66
N SER A 88 13.97 -5.35 11.36
CA SER A 88 13.60 -5.92 10.06
C SER A 88 12.10 -5.74 9.79
N HIS A 89 11.27 -5.93 10.81
CA HIS A 89 9.82 -5.80 10.71
C HIS A 89 9.37 -4.36 10.45
N VAL A 90 9.99 -3.36 11.09
CA VAL A 90 9.72 -1.94 10.80
C VAL A 90 9.97 -1.63 9.32
N VAL A 91 11.14 -2.05 8.80
CA VAL A 91 11.49 -1.84 7.39
C VAL A 91 10.59 -2.64 6.46
N GLU A 92 10.20 -3.85 6.84
CA GLU A 92 9.24 -4.65 6.08
C GLU A 92 7.92 -3.90 5.91
N LEU A 93 7.34 -3.36 6.99
CA LEU A 93 6.10 -2.59 6.94
C LEU A 93 6.21 -1.35 6.05
N ASP A 94 7.33 -0.62 6.10
CA ASP A 94 7.55 0.57 5.27
C ASP A 94 7.62 0.25 3.77
N TYR A 95 8.12 -0.93 3.40
CA TYR A 95 8.32 -1.33 2.00
C TYR A 95 7.28 -2.30 1.44
N CYS A 96 6.37 -2.81 2.26
CA CYS A 96 5.59 -3.98 1.86
C CYS A 96 4.53 -3.70 0.79
N GLU A 97 4.02 -2.48 0.67
CA GLU A 97 3.10 -2.09 -0.39
C GLU A 97 3.83 -1.86 -1.73
N PHE A 98 5.15 -1.72 -1.70
CA PHE A 98 6.00 -1.53 -2.87
C PHE A 98 6.50 -2.86 -3.41
N ASN A 99 6.92 -2.90 -4.67
CA ASN A 99 7.56 -4.04 -5.31
C ASN A 99 9.00 -4.23 -4.80
N VAL A 100 9.16 -4.30 -3.48
CA VAL A 100 10.40 -4.51 -2.74
C VAL A 100 10.22 -5.68 -1.79
N GLN A 101 11.12 -6.66 -1.86
CA GLN A 101 11.23 -7.73 -0.87
C GLN A 101 12.35 -7.38 0.11
N VAL A 102 11.99 -7.23 1.39
CA VAL A 102 12.96 -7.08 2.48
C VAL A 102 13.52 -8.45 2.87
N ILE A 103 14.84 -8.58 2.90
CA ILE A 103 15.56 -9.82 3.17
C ILE A 103 16.61 -9.57 4.25
N PRO A 104 16.34 -9.92 5.52
CA PRO A 104 17.35 -9.85 6.56
C PRO A 104 18.36 -10.99 6.43
N GLY A 105 19.62 -10.71 6.72
CA GLY A 105 20.70 -11.70 6.70
C GLY A 105 21.95 -11.19 7.43
N SER A 106 22.97 -12.03 7.55
CA SER A 106 24.24 -11.67 8.22
C SER A 106 25.44 -11.55 7.27
N ALA A 107 25.22 -11.77 5.98
CA ALA A 107 26.25 -11.76 4.94
C ALA A 107 25.80 -10.88 3.77
N LEU A 108 26.77 -10.46 2.96
CA LEU A 108 26.47 -9.78 1.71
C LEU A 108 25.62 -10.67 0.78
N PRO A 109 24.64 -10.10 0.08
CA PRO A 109 23.80 -10.87 -0.82
C PRO A 109 24.58 -11.43 -2.01
N PRO A 110 24.12 -12.55 -2.59
CA PRO A 110 24.66 -13.04 -3.85
C PRO A 110 24.43 -12.01 -4.97
N ALA A 111 25.35 -11.95 -5.94
CA ALA A 111 25.25 -11.05 -7.09
C ALA A 111 24.18 -11.47 -8.13
N THR A 112 23.26 -12.37 -7.77
CA THR A 112 22.33 -13.04 -8.68
C THR A 112 21.12 -12.19 -9.10
N PHE A 113 20.81 -11.11 -8.38
CA PHE A 113 19.67 -10.24 -8.69
C PHE A 113 20.15 -8.94 -9.33
N ALA A 114 19.50 -8.54 -10.43
CA ALA A 114 19.84 -7.33 -11.16
C ALA A 114 19.73 -6.11 -10.22
N ARG A 115 18.53 -5.76 -9.74
CA ARG A 115 18.31 -4.61 -8.83
C ARG A 115 18.26 -5.00 -7.35
N ARG A 116 19.24 -4.57 -6.55
CA ARG A 116 19.35 -4.86 -5.12
C ARG A 116 19.93 -3.68 -4.33
N ASN A 117 19.28 -3.33 -3.22
CA ASN A 117 19.79 -2.37 -2.25
C ASN A 117 20.32 -3.13 -1.03
N VAL A 118 21.45 -2.71 -0.49
CA VAL A 118 22.12 -3.39 0.63
C VAL A 118 22.39 -2.40 1.74
N VAL A 119 21.70 -2.57 2.87
CA VAL A 119 21.92 -1.73 4.06
C VAL A 119 22.68 -2.53 5.10
N ALA A 120 23.91 -2.10 5.43
CA ALA A 120 24.62 -2.62 6.59
C ALA A 120 24.07 -1.97 7.86
N VAL A 121 23.35 -2.75 8.66
CA VAL A 121 22.79 -2.32 9.94
C VAL A 121 23.72 -2.75 11.06
N THR A 122 24.33 -1.78 11.74
CA THR A 122 25.37 -2.04 12.74
C THR A 122 25.04 -1.39 14.08
N THR A 123 25.68 -1.83 15.17
CA THR A 123 25.57 -1.18 16.49
C THR A 123 26.79 -0.33 16.84
N LYS A 124 27.66 -0.07 15.86
CA LYS A 124 28.74 0.93 15.96
C LYS A 124 28.14 2.33 16.08
N ALA A 125 28.75 3.18 16.89
CA ALA A 125 28.41 4.60 16.98
C ALA A 125 29.31 5.44 16.07
N ASN A 126 28.74 6.52 15.53
CA ASN A 126 29.48 7.55 14.81
C ASN A 126 29.22 8.93 15.44
N MET A 127 29.52 9.05 16.74
CA MET A 127 29.26 10.28 17.50
C MET A 127 30.12 11.47 17.07
N THR A 128 31.29 11.23 16.46
CA THR A 128 32.19 12.30 16.00
C THR A 128 31.56 13.11 14.88
N ASP A 129 30.94 12.43 13.91
CA ASP A 129 30.22 13.08 12.80
C ASP A 129 28.71 13.17 13.08
N GLY A 130 28.26 12.60 14.20
CA GLY A 130 26.87 12.58 14.64
C GLY A 130 25.96 11.63 13.86
N LEU A 131 26.44 10.92 12.84
CA LEU A 131 25.57 10.25 11.85
C LEU A 131 24.77 9.08 12.41
N PHE A 132 23.49 8.98 12.01
CA PHE A 132 22.67 7.78 12.22
C PHE A 132 22.75 6.83 11.03
N GLY A 133 22.82 7.36 9.80
CA GLY A 133 22.94 6.60 8.58
C GLY A 133 23.57 7.39 7.45
N LEU A 134 23.94 6.67 6.39
CA LEU A 134 24.51 7.20 5.17
C LEU A 134 24.19 6.26 3.99
N ALA A 135 23.55 6.80 2.96
CA ALA A 135 23.41 6.17 1.66
C ALA A 135 24.60 6.52 0.74
N GLN A 136 25.05 5.55 -0.07
CA GLN A 136 26.13 5.76 -1.03
C GLN A 136 25.75 6.80 -2.09
N ALA A 137 24.49 6.83 -2.51
CA ALA A 137 23.95 7.80 -3.45
C ALA A 137 22.44 7.94 -3.27
N VAL A 138 21.90 9.09 -3.69
CA VAL A 138 20.47 9.22 -3.99
C VAL A 138 20.27 8.82 -5.45
N ASP A 139 19.60 7.69 -5.68
CA ASP A 139 19.48 7.10 -7.02
C ASP A 139 18.21 7.54 -7.73
N THR A 140 18.24 8.76 -8.26
CA THR A 140 17.20 9.24 -9.18
C THR A 140 17.51 8.77 -10.59
N ASN A 141 16.74 7.78 -11.08
CA ASN A 141 16.71 7.38 -12.49
C ASN A 141 18.03 6.85 -13.07
N ASP A 142 18.84 6.19 -12.24
CA ASP A 142 20.13 5.64 -12.67
C ASP A 142 20.00 4.16 -13.11
N PRO A 143 20.87 3.68 -14.02
CA PRO A 143 20.88 2.30 -14.52
C PRO A 143 21.63 1.33 -13.59
N ILE A 144 22.21 1.82 -12.48
CA ILE A 144 22.98 1.01 -11.55
C ILE A 144 21.98 0.26 -10.69
N ALA A 145 22.14 -1.05 -10.71
CA ALA A 145 21.18 -1.95 -10.11
C ALA A 145 21.64 -2.38 -8.70
N VAL A 146 22.65 -1.71 -8.11
CA VAL A 146 23.27 -2.13 -6.86
C VAL A 146 23.74 -0.93 -6.04
N ASP A 147 23.03 -0.66 -4.95
CA ASP A 147 23.31 0.49 -4.08
C ASP A 147 23.48 0.06 -2.63
N TYR A 148 24.35 0.78 -1.92
CA TYR A 148 24.74 0.45 -0.56
C TYR A 148 24.41 1.58 0.41
N SER A 149 24.00 1.22 1.62
CA SER A 149 23.88 2.17 2.72
C SER A 149 24.43 1.58 4.02
N TYR A 150 24.66 2.46 4.99
CA TYR A 150 25.23 2.11 6.28
C TYR A 150 24.44 2.77 7.40
N VAL A 151 24.15 2.02 8.47
CA VAL A 151 23.45 2.52 9.66
C VAL A 151 24.29 2.29 10.91
N TRP A 152 24.49 3.37 11.67
CA TRP A 152 25.19 3.41 12.95
C TRP A 152 24.17 3.41 14.11
N GLY A 153 23.59 2.25 14.40
CA GLY A 153 22.61 2.09 15.49
C GLY A 153 23.15 2.48 16.86
N GLY A 154 24.47 2.39 17.08
CA GLY A 154 25.11 2.82 18.33
C GLY A 154 25.07 4.33 18.56
N THR A 155 24.86 5.15 17.52
CA THR A 155 24.71 6.61 17.69
C THR A 155 23.50 6.94 18.57
N TYR A 156 22.41 6.16 18.47
CA TYR A 156 21.25 6.29 19.34
C TYR A 156 21.57 6.03 20.82
N GLN A 157 22.45 5.06 21.12
CA GLN A 157 22.90 4.82 22.49
C GLN A 157 23.64 6.03 23.07
N GLY A 158 24.53 6.64 22.28
CA GLY A 158 25.28 7.83 22.71
C GLY A 158 24.40 9.08 22.84
N TRP A 159 23.38 9.21 21.99
CA TRP A 159 22.53 10.39 21.93
C TRP A 159 21.35 10.36 22.91
N THR A 160 20.64 9.23 23.02
CA THR A 160 19.36 9.13 23.75
C THR A 160 19.29 7.94 24.71
N GLY A 161 20.37 7.16 24.81
CA GLY A 161 20.50 6.07 25.78
C GLY A 161 20.96 6.52 27.17
N GLY A 162 21.22 7.81 27.41
CA GLY A 162 21.54 8.34 28.74
C GLY A 162 20.33 8.45 29.68
N PRO A 163 20.53 8.70 31.00
CA PRO A 163 19.43 8.85 31.96
C PRO A 163 18.38 9.88 31.51
N GLY A 164 17.11 9.48 31.52
CA GLY A 164 15.98 10.33 31.09
C GLY A 164 15.81 10.45 29.57
N GLY A 165 16.64 9.78 28.78
CA GLY A 165 16.55 9.79 27.32
C GLY A 165 15.44 8.90 26.74
N ALA A 166 15.12 9.14 25.48
CA ALA A 166 14.04 8.45 24.74
C ALA A 166 14.26 6.93 24.57
N LEU A 167 15.46 6.42 24.84
CA LEU A 167 15.84 5.01 24.75
C LEU A 167 16.48 4.50 26.05
N ASN A 168 16.15 5.08 27.20
CA ASN A 168 16.70 4.69 28.50
C ASN A 168 15.59 4.34 29.51
N GLY A 169 15.91 3.46 30.47
CA GLY A 169 15.01 3.10 31.56
C GLY A 169 13.69 2.54 31.05
N ALA A 170 12.56 3.06 31.55
CA ALA A 170 11.23 2.63 31.13
C ALA A 170 10.93 2.90 29.64
N ASN A 171 11.63 3.84 29.01
CA ASN A 171 11.50 4.15 27.59
C ASN A 171 12.35 3.23 26.70
N SER A 172 13.24 2.41 27.26
CA SER A 172 14.11 1.50 26.51
C SER A 172 13.41 0.21 26.10
N THR A 173 12.33 0.35 25.35
CA THR A 173 11.53 -0.79 24.87
C THR A 173 12.02 -1.29 23.52
N LEU A 174 11.70 -2.54 23.20
CA LEU A 174 12.03 -3.14 21.90
C LEU A 174 11.50 -2.29 20.73
N ASP A 175 10.24 -1.85 20.81
CA ASP A 175 9.59 -1.05 19.77
C ASP A 175 10.30 0.29 19.56
N ARG A 176 10.71 0.97 20.63
CA ARG A 176 11.36 2.30 20.52
C ARG A 176 12.75 2.19 19.90
N TRP A 177 13.51 1.16 20.24
CA TRP A 177 14.78 0.84 19.58
C TRP A 177 14.59 0.43 18.12
N ALA A 178 13.57 -0.38 17.83
CA ALA A 178 13.22 -0.80 16.49
C ALA A 178 12.79 0.38 15.61
N ASN A 179 11.97 1.30 16.12
CA ASN A 179 11.56 2.51 15.41
C ASN A 179 12.77 3.39 15.05
N SER A 180 13.71 3.54 15.98
CA SER A 180 14.91 4.35 15.78
C SER A 180 15.83 3.75 14.70
N ILE A 181 16.26 2.49 14.90
CA ILE A 181 17.21 1.84 13.97
C ILE A 181 16.51 1.45 12.66
N GLY A 182 15.30 0.92 12.74
CA GLY A 182 14.49 0.51 11.59
C GLY A 182 14.05 1.69 10.74
N GLY A 183 13.60 2.79 11.35
CA GLY A 183 13.26 4.01 10.63
C GLY A 183 14.46 4.64 9.93
N THR A 184 15.66 4.62 10.53
CA THR A 184 16.89 5.02 9.82
C THR A 184 17.25 4.04 8.72
N THR A 185 17.09 2.73 8.94
CA THR A 185 17.33 1.72 7.91
C THR A 185 16.42 1.91 6.70
N ALA A 186 15.15 2.22 6.91
CA ALA A 186 14.19 2.55 5.85
C ALA A 186 14.54 3.88 5.16
N HIS A 187 14.95 4.90 5.92
CA HIS A 187 15.42 6.17 5.39
C HIS A 187 16.59 6.01 4.41
N GLU A 188 17.64 5.29 4.82
CA GLU A 188 18.81 5.10 3.98
C GLU A 188 18.54 4.20 2.77
N ALA A 189 17.63 3.22 2.90
CA ALA A 189 17.15 2.45 1.76
C ALA A 189 16.31 3.33 0.80
N GLY A 190 15.58 4.30 1.33
CA GLY A 190 14.76 5.25 0.58
C GLY A 190 15.60 6.09 -0.37
N HIS A 191 16.77 6.56 0.09
CA HIS A 191 17.74 7.25 -0.75
C HIS A 191 18.19 6.42 -1.96
N ASN A 192 18.53 5.15 -1.74
CA ASN A 192 18.91 4.22 -2.83
C ASN A 192 17.72 3.87 -3.76
N TYR A 193 16.49 4.26 -3.40
CA TYR A 193 15.32 4.17 -4.27
C TYR A 193 14.87 5.55 -4.79
N GLY A 194 15.73 6.57 -4.68
CA GLY A 194 15.54 7.90 -5.28
C GLY A 194 14.79 8.90 -4.40
N LEU A 195 14.56 8.60 -3.12
CA LEU A 195 13.96 9.56 -2.20
C LEU A 195 14.98 10.58 -1.72
N ALA A 196 14.53 11.82 -1.53
CA ALA A 196 15.32 12.91 -0.99
C ALA A 196 14.71 13.43 0.32
N HIS A 197 15.53 14.09 1.13
CA HIS A 197 15.05 14.75 2.33
C HIS A 197 14.03 15.82 1.98
N ASN A 198 12.88 15.77 2.64
CA ASN A 198 11.87 16.80 2.53
C ASN A 198 11.04 16.81 3.82
N THR A 199 10.22 17.85 4.00
CA THR A 199 9.24 17.96 5.09
C THR A 199 7.87 18.32 4.53
N ILE A 200 7.63 17.93 3.28
CA ILE A 200 6.39 18.21 2.57
C ILE A 200 5.28 17.37 3.23
N VAL A 201 4.17 18.02 3.55
CA VAL A 201 2.99 17.37 4.12
C VAL A 201 1.80 17.64 3.21
N GLY A 202 1.19 16.57 2.72
CA GLY A 202 -0.01 16.60 1.90
C GLY A 202 -1.28 16.97 2.69
N PRO A 203 -2.39 17.29 2.00
CA PRO A 203 -3.68 17.47 2.66
C PRO A 203 -4.11 16.21 3.44
N GLY A 204 -4.56 16.39 4.68
CA GLY A 204 -5.04 15.29 5.54
C GLY A 204 -3.95 14.37 6.10
N GLU A 205 -2.71 14.52 5.66
CA GLU A 205 -1.55 13.78 6.15
C GLU A 205 -1.15 14.24 7.56
N ASP A 206 -0.52 13.36 8.32
CA ASP A 206 -0.01 13.68 9.65
C ASP A 206 1.32 14.48 9.61
N THR A 207 1.84 14.82 10.78
CA THR A 207 3.00 15.70 10.89
C THR A 207 4.23 15.10 10.24
N TYR A 208 5.06 15.92 9.58
CA TYR A 208 6.35 15.47 9.04
C TYR A 208 7.24 14.77 10.07
N LYS A 209 7.05 15.00 11.37
CA LYS A 209 7.81 14.30 12.43
C LYS A 209 7.58 12.79 12.43
N HIS A 210 6.47 12.34 11.85
CA HIS A 210 6.14 10.94 11.66
C HIS A 210 6.62 10.39 10.32
N HIS A 211 7.31 11.20 9.50
CA HIS A 211 7.76 10.77 8.18
C HIS A 211 9.19 10.23 8.20
N VAL A 212 9.51 9.36 7.25
CA VAL A 212 10.81 8.67 7.19
C VAL A 212 11.93 9.59 6.67
N MET A 213 11.71 10.36 5.60
CA MET A 213 12.78 11.14 4.95
C MET A 213 13.15 12.51 5.56
N PRO A 214 12.41 13.12 6.51
CA PRO A 214 12.93 14.26 7.24
C PRO A 214 14.27 13.94 7.91
N ALA A 215 15.22 14.83 7.74
CA ALA A 215 16.59 14.65 8.20
C ALA A 215 16.98 15.57 9.35
N GLY A 216 17.99 15.10 10.07
CA GLY A 216 18.80 15.87 10.99
C GLY A 216 18.03 16.66 12.06
N GLY A 217 18.29 17.97 12.19
CA GLY A 217 17.77 18.82 13.28
C GLY A 217 16.25 19.04 13.28
N SER A 218 15.56 18.59 12.23
CA SER A 218 14.10 18.64 12.11
C SER A 218 13.40 17.64 13.03
N LEU A 219 14.11 16.61 13.49
CA LEU A 219 13.60 15.54 14.34
C LEU A 219 14.32 15.51 15.69
N ASN A 220 13.56 15.41 16.77
CA ASN A 220 14.10 15.16 18.10
C ASN A 220 14.14 13.65 18.43
N ALA A 221 14.63 13.33 19.63
CA ALA A 221 14.76 11.97 20.13
C ALA A 221 13.43 11.19 20.19
N GLU A 222 12.36 11.84 20.63
CA GLU A 222 11.01 11.24 20.69
C GLU A 222 10.41 11.07 19.30
N ASP A 223 10.65 12.00 18.36
CA ASP A 223 10.16 11.87 16.99
C ASP A 223 10.73 10.60 16.30
N ARG A 224 11.98 10.21 16.64
CA ARG A 224 12.63 9.01 16.08
C ARG A 224 12.30 7.71 16.81
N ALA A 225 12.10 7.77 18.13
CA ALA A 225 11.92 6.58 18.96
C ALA A 225 10.45 6.29 19.30
N GLY A 226 9.67 7.32 19.62
CA GLY A 226 8.34 7.21 20.20
C GLY A 226 7.25 6.81 19.22
N TYR A 227 7.49 6.93 17.91
CA TYR A 227 6.53 6.62 16.86
C TYR A 227 7.19 5.85 15.72
N ARG A 228 6.44 4.90 15.13
CA ARG A 228 6.85 4.17 13.92
C ARG A 228 6.59 5.06 12.71
N ARG A 229 7.63 5.74 12.25
CA ARG A 229 7.56 6.64 11.09
C ARG A 229 7.15 5.88 9.81
N HIS A 230 6.59 6.59 8.84
CA HIS A 230 6.22 6.06 7.51
C HIS A 230 6.64 7.01 6.40
N PHE A 231 6.62 6.57 5.14
CA PHE A 231 6.81 7.50 4.02
C PHE A 231 5.67 8.52 3.96
N SER A 232 6.00 9.75 3.59
CA SER A 232 5.00 10.79 3.34
C SER A 232 4.17 10.51 2.07
N ASP A 233 3.09 11.25 1.82
CA ASP A 233 2.29 11.14 0.59
C ASP A 233 3.15 11.37 -0.67
N HIS A 234 4.05 12.33 -0.56
CA HIS A 234 5.04 12.67 -1.59
C HIS A 234 6.05 11.53 -1.80
N GLU A 235 6.67 11.09 -0.70
CA GLU A 235 7.68 10.02 -0.71
C GLU A 235 7.09 8.70 -1.21
N PHE A 236 5.88 8.36 -0.77
CA PHE A 236 5.17 7.17 -1.21
C PHE A 236 4.95 7.20 -2.72
N SER A 237 4.53 8.35 -3.26
CA SER A 237 4.25 8.51 -4.69
C SER A 237 5.51 8.39 -5.56
N VAL A 238 6.62 9.01 -5.13
CA VAL A 238 7.93 8.90 -5.81
C VAL A 238 8.47 7.48 -5.72
N LEU A 239 8.41 6.86 -4.53
CA LEU A 239 8.86 5.49 -4.34
C LEU A 239 8.05 4.52 -5.19
N ALA A 240 6.73 4.67 -5.24
CA ALA A 240 5.85 3.88 -6.10
C ALA A 240 6.23 4.00 -7.58
N ALA A 241 6.64 5.18 -8.05
CA ALA A 241 7.12 5.38 -9.42
C ALA A 241 8.49 4.72 -9.69
N ASN A 242 9.37 4.72 -8.69
CA ASN A 242 10.74 4.23 -8.83
C ASN A 242 10.86 2.71 -8.73
N VAL A 243 10.04 2.06 -7.89
CA VAL A 243 10.10 0.60 -7.68
C VAL A 243 8.83 -0.15 -8.06
N GLY A 244 7.68 0.53 -8.19
CA GLY A 244 6.37 -0.07 -8.42
C GLY A 244 5.64 -0.45 -7.13
N LEU A 245 4.34 -0.73 -7.23
CA LEU A 245 3.52 -1.26 -6.15
C LEU A 245 3.37 -2.79 -6.23
N SER A 246 3.10 -3.42 -5.10
CA SER A 246 2.75 -4.86 -4.99
C SER A 246 1.27 -5.13 -5.26
N LEU A 247 0.49 -4.08 -5.41
CA LEU A 247 -0.91 -4.13 -5.78
C LEU A 247 -1.09 -3.67 -7.23
N GLN A 248 -1.91 -4.37 -8.01
CA GLN A 248 -2.48 -3.79 -9.23
C GLN A 248 -3.95 -3.42 -9.07
N THR A 249 -4.74 -4.31 -8.49
CA THR A 249 -6.16 -4.06 -8.23
C THR A 249 -6.61 -4.58 -6.88
N MET A 250 -7.52 -3.84 -6.25
CA MET A 250 -8.17 -4.18 -4.99
C MET A 250 -9.66 -3.93 -5.12
N TRP A 251 -10.46 -4.83 -4.54
CA TRP A 251 -11.89 -4.79 -4.74
C TRP A 251 -12.66 -5.10 -3.47
N ASN A 252 -13.71 -4.32 -3.22
CA ASN A 252 -14.71 -4.57 -2.19
C ASN A 252 -16.13 -4.41 -2.76
N TRP A 253 -17.10 -5.08 -2.15
CA TRP A 253 -18.51 -5.01 -2.55
C TRP A 253 -19.43 -4.97 -1.35
N ASP A 254 -20.43 -4.09 -1.40
CA ASP A 254 -21.66 -4.23 -0.62
C ASP A 254 -22.70 -4.98 -1.44
N LEU A 255 -23.10 -6.13 -0.93
CA LEU A 255 -24.04 -7.04 -1.57
C LEU A 255 -25.30 -7.20 -0.71
N VAL A 256 -26.35 -7.73 -1.32
CA VAL A 256 -27.59 -8.12 -0.64
C VAL A 256 -27.85 -9.59 -0.96
N ASN A 257 -28.28 -10.41 0.00
CA ASN A 257 -28.85 -11.73 -0.34
C ASN A 257 -30.30 -11.53 -0.82
N PRO A 258 -30.60 -11.68 -2.13
CA PRO A 258 -31.94 -11.44 -2.65
C PRO A 258 -32.93 -12.60 -2.38
N ASN A 259 -32.50 -13.70 -1.78
CA ASN A 259 -33.33 -14.87 -1.51
C ASN A 259 -33.99 -14.77 -0.12
N ALA A 260 -35.05 -15.55 0.11
CA ALA A 260 -35.64 -15.71 1.44
C ALA A 260 -34.75 -16.55 2.39
N ALA A 261 -34.09 -17.57 1.85
CA ALA A 261 -33.24 -18.48 2.60
C ALA A 261 -31.85 -17.87 2.86
N PRO A 262 -31.16 -18.28 3.95
CA PRO A 262 -29.78 -17.85 4.20
C PRO A 262 -28.80 -18.44 3.18
N ALA A 263 -27.93 -17.58 2.64
CA ALA A 263 -26.77 -18.01 1.88
C ALA A 263 -25.66 -18.47 2.84
N HIS A 264 -24.94 -19.53 2.47
CA HIS A 264 -23.87 -20.14 3.28
C HIS A 264 -22.48 -20.00 2.65
N SER A 265 -22.41 -19.63 1.36
CA SER A 265 -21.18 -19.22 0.72
C SER A 265 -21.48 -18.38 -0.52
N LEU A 266 -20.44 -17.72 -1.03
CA LEU A 266 -20.47 -16.93 -2.26
C LEU A 266 -19.34 -17.37 -3.19
N GLU A 267 -19.63 -17.44 -4.48
CA GLU A 267 -18.65 -17.71 -5.54
C GLU A 267 -18.70 -16.59 -6.57
N MET A 268 -17.54 -16.02 -6.92
CA MET A 268 -17.38 -15.09 -8.03
C MET A 268 -16.64 -15.74 -9.17
N ARG A 269 -17.17 -15.66 -10.39
CA ARG A 269 -16.42 -16.02 -11.60
C ARG A 269 -15.55 -14.84 -12.01
N VAL A 270 -14.26 -15.07 -12.16
CA VAL A 270 -13.28 -14.06 -12.57
C VAL A 270 -12.48 -14.50 -13.80
N LEU A 271 -12.09 -13.56 -14.64
CA LEU A 271 -11.15 -13.76 -15.74
C LEU A 271 -9.77 -13.26 -15.32
N TYR A 272 -8.75 -14.09 -15.51
CA TYR A 272 -7.35 -13.76 -15.20
C TYR A 272 -6.45 -14.08 -16.40
N PRO A 273 -5.48 -13.22 -16.78
CA PRO A 273 -4.69 -13.40 -18.01
C PRO A 273 -3.64 -14.53 -17.94
N SER A 274 -3.65 -15.38 -16.91
CA SER A 274 -2.71 -16.50 -16.76
C SER A 274 -3.42 -17.82 -16.45
N ALA A 275 -2.87 -18.92 -16.96
CA ALA A 275 -3.28 -20.28 -16.66
C ALA A 275 -2.86 -20.76 -15.25
N THR A 276 -2.04 -19.98 -14.55
CA THR A 276 -1.76 -20.17 -13.12
C THR A 276 -2.78 -19.36 -12.31
N PRO A 277 -3.41 -19.95 -11.27
CA PRO A 277 -4.37 -19.23 -10.45
C PRO A 277 -3.79 -17.94 -9.86
N PRO A 278 -4.57 -16.83 -9.83
CA PRO A 278 -4.18 -15.68 -9.03
C PRO A 278 -4.14 -16.09 -7.55
N VAL A 279 -3.20 -15.53 -6.80
CA VAL A 279 -3.08 -15.76 -5.35
C VAL A 279 -3.83 -14.66 -4.64
N ILE A 280 -4.61 -14.97 -3.61
CA ILE A 280 -5.23 -13.93 -2.77
C ILE A 280 -4.16 -13.35 -1.86
N ASP A 281 -4.06 -12.03 -1.84
CA ASP A 281 -3.04 -11.29 -1.09
C ASP A 281 -3.65 -10.77 0.21
N TRP A 282 -4.64 -9.90 0.08
CA TRP A 282 -5.46 -9.37 1.17
C TRP A 282 -6.91 -9.76 0.97
N ALA A 283 -7.62 -10.08 2.05
CA ALA A 283 -9.07 -10.25 2.04
C ALA A 283 -9.72 -9.48 3.19
N PHE A 284 -10.91 -8.96 2.94
CA PHE A 284 -11.71 -8.30 3.96
C PHE A 284 -12.11 -9.30 5.04
N ALA A 285 -11.79 -8.99 6.29
CA ALA A 285 -12.15 -9.81 7.45
C ALA A 285 -13.03 -9.07 8.47
N GLY A 286 -13.48 -7.85 8.14
CA GLY A 286 -14.31 -7.04 9.02
C GLY A 286 -15.65 -7.68 9.38
N CYS A 287 -16.24 -7.19 10.47
CA CYS A 287 -17.47 -7.70 11.07
C CYS A 287 -18.72 -7.65 10.16
N SER A 288 -18.68 -6.91 9.05
CA SER A 288 -19.76 -6.83 8.05
C SER A 288 -19.69 -7.94 6.99
N SER A 289 -18.71 -8.84 7.08
CA SER A 289 -18.62 -10.01 6.21
C SER A 289 -19.03 -11.29 6.93
N PRO A 290 -19.97 -12.08 6.39
CA PRO A 290 -20.33 -13.40 6.90
C PRO A 290 -19.20 -14.42 6.76
N TRP A 291 -18.26 -14.18 5.83
CA TRP A 291 -17.20 -15.11 5.46
C TRP A 291 -15.83 -14.44 5.37
N ILE A 292 -14.78 -15.19 5.64
CA ILE A 292 -13.38 -14.75 5.53
C ILE A 292 -12.57 -15.72 4.68
N ASN A 293 -11.29 -15.40 4.45
CA ASN A 293 -10.30 -16.28 3.82
C ASN A 293 -10.82 -16.90 2.50
N PRO A 294 -11.07 -16.07 1.47
CA PRO A 294 -11.48 -16.59 0.19
C PRO A 294 -10.42 -17.53 -0.40
N THR A 295 -10.85 -18.39 -1.32
CA THR A 295 -9.98 -19.33 -2.04
C THR A 295 -10.20 -19.22 -3.55
N VAL A 296 -9.15 -19.44 -4.35
CA VAL A 296 -9.24 -19.47 -5.81
C VAL A 296 -9.29 -20.91 -6.31
N ILE A 297 -10.24 -21.22 -7.19
CA ILE A 297 -10.47 -22.53 -7.79
C ILE A 297 -10.40 -22.39 -9.31
N GLY A 298 -9.65 -23.26 -9.98
CA GLY A 298 -9.58 -23.32 -11.44
C GLY A 298 -8.17 -23.54 -11.99
N PRO A 299 -7.96 -23.32 -13.31
CA PRO A 299 -8.91 -22.71 -14.25
C PRO A 299 -10.17 -23.57 -14.50
N ILE A 300 -11.28 -22.93 -14.86
CA ILE A 300 -12.57 -23.57 -15.09
C ILE A 300 -12.97 -23.40 -16.56
N GLY A 301 -13.04 -24.52 -17.29
CA GLY A 301 -13.36 -24.50 -18.71
C GLY A 301 -12.23 -23.95 -19.59
N PRO A 302 -12.50 -23.67 -20.88
CA PRO A 302 -11.51 -23.15 -21.81
C PRO A 302 -11.19 -21.67 -21.52
N SER A 303 -10.06 -21.20 -22.07
CA SER A 303 -9.77 -19.78 -22.10
C SER A 303 -10.78 -19.01 -22.95
N GLU A 304 -10.95 -17.72 -22.63
CA GLU A 304 -11.90 -16.82 -23.25
C GLU A 304 -11.18 -15.58 -23.79
N ILE A 305 -11.70 -15.02 -24.89
CA ILE A 305 -11.22 -13.74 -25.41
C ILE A 305 -12.02 -12.61 -24.78
N PHE A 306 -11.33 -11.68 -24.11
CA PHE A 306 -11.92 -10.47 -23.54
C PHE A 306 -11.07 -9.26 -23.92
N GLN A 307 -11.69 -8.25 -24.53
CA GLN A 307 -11.00 -7.06 -25.06
C GLN A 307 -9.76 -7.37 -25.92
N GLY A 308 -9.80 -8.47 -26.69
CA GLY A 308 -8.68 -8.90 -27.54
C GLY A 308 -7.56 -9.66 -26.81
N GLY A 309 -7.59 -9.75 -25.48
CA GLY A 309 -6.69 -10.58 -24.68
C GLY A 309 -7.25 -11.98 -24.41
N THR A 310 -6.36 -12.94 -24.16
CA THR A 310 -6.74 -14.29 -23.70
C THR A 310 -6.77 -14.34 -22.18
N PHE A 311 -7.90 -14.81 -21.63
CA PHE A 311 -8.11 -14.92 -20.19
C PHE A 311 -8.55 -16.34 -19.82
N TYR A 312 -8.17 -16.76 -18.62
CA TYR A 312 -8.53 -18.04 -18.03
C TYR A 312 -9.59 -17.79 -16.95
N PRO A 313 -10.73 -18.49 -16.98
CA PRO A 313 -11.76 -18.33 -15.96
C PRO A 313 -11.37 -19.04 -14.66
N TYR A 314 -11.60 -18.39 -13.52
CA TYR A 314 -11.46 -18.96 -12.18
C TYR A 314 -12.70 -18.65 -11.35
N THR A 315 -12.86 -19.37 -10.24
CA THR A 315 -13.84 -19.06 -9.20
C THR A 315 -13.12 -18.60 -7.94
N VAL A 316 -13.50 -17.45 -7.41
CA VAL A 316 -13.11 -16.99 -6.07
C VAL A 316 -14.25 -17.29 -5.11
N LYS A 317 -14.00 -18.08 -4.08
CA LYS A 317 -15.02 -18.60 -3.16
C LYS A 317 -14.81 -18.08 -1.75
N TRP A 318 -15.86 -17.50 -1.17
CA TRP A 318 -15.97 -17.14 0.25
C TRP A 318 -16.88 -18.15 0.94
N SER A 319 -16.33 -18.96 1.85
CA SER A 319 -17.11 -19.99 2.57
C SER A 319 -16.68 -20.23 4.01
N THR A 320 -15.50 -19.75 4.42
CA THR A 320 -15.03 -19.87 5.80
C THR A 320 -15.86 -18.95 6.69
N PRO A 321 -16.57 -19.44 7.73
CA PRO A 321 -17.38 -18.59 8.61
C PRO A 321 -16.56 -17.50 9.29
N ASN A 322 -17.05 -16.26 9.29
CA ASN A 322 -16.47 -15.16 10.05
C ASN A 322 -17.05 -15.11 11.48
N PRO A 323 -16.26 -15.37 12.53
CA PRO A 323 -16.76 -15.27 13.90
C PRO A 323 -17.18 -13.84 14.30
N ALA A 324 -16.64 -12.81 13.64
CA ALA A 324 -17.00 -11.40 13.90
C ALA A 324 -18.34 -10.98 13.29
N TRP A 325 -18.93 -11.79 12.40
CA TRP A 325 -20.24 -11.50 11.82
C TRP A 325 -21.35 -11.64 12.86
N GLY A 326 -22.11 -10.57 13.08
CA GLY A 326 -23.18 -10.55 14.08
C GLY A 326 -22.71 -10.49 15.54
N THR A 327 -21.40 -10.34 15.78
CA THR A 327 -20.81 -10.28 17.13
C THR A 327 -19.81 -9.10 17.27
N GLY A 328 -19.30 -8.85 18.48
CA GLY A 328 -18.26 -7.84 18.72
C GLY A 328 -18.73 -6.39 18.61
N GLY A 329 -17.88 -5.48 18.13
CA GLY A 329 -18.16 -4.03 18.00
C GLY A 329 -19.22 -3.64 16.97
N CYS A 330 -19.80 -4.61 16.27
CA CYS A 330 -20.82 -4.44 15.22
C CYS A 330 -22.11 -5.17 15.59
N ILE A 331 -22.56 -4.99 16.83
CA ILE A 331 -23.80 -5.55 17.36
C ILE A 331 -24.98 -5.10 16.49
N GLY A 332 -25.84 -6.04 16.09
CA GLY A 332 -27.08 -5.75 15.35
C GLY A 332 -27.12 -6.26 13.91
N LEU A 333 -26.08 -6.95 13.44
CA LEU A 333 -26.14 -7.66 12.15
C LEU A 333 -26.91 -8.99 12.26
N PRO A 334 -27.70 -9.40 11.25
CA PRO A 334 -28.88 -10.25 11.48
C PRO A 334 -28.66 -11.77 11.41
N GLY A 335 -27.42 -12.28 11.36
CA GLY A 335 -27.17 -13.70 11.05
C GLY A 335 -26.03 -14.34 11.85
N PRO A 336 -26.03 -15.68 12.00
CA PRO A 336 -24.92 -16.41 12.60
C PRO A 336 -23.68 -16.43 11.68
N PRO A 337 -22.47 -16.62 12.23
CA PRO A 337 -21.23 -16.78 11.46
C PRO A 337 -21.39 -17.74 10.28
N GLY A 338 -20.92 -17.32 9.10
CA GLY A 338 -21.01 -18.11 7.87
C GLY A 338 -22.37 -18.09 7.17
N GLN A 339 -23.33 -17.29 7.65
CA GLN A 339 -24.65 -17.16 7.02
C GLN A 339 -25.04 -15.71 6.77
N ALA A 340 -25.39 -15.42 5.51
CA ALA A 340 -26.04 -14.17 5.12
C ALA A 340 -27.56 -14.40 5.02
N PRO A 341 -28.38 -13.92 5.97
CA PRO A 341 -29.83 -14.13 5.92
C PRO A 341 -30.49 -13.45 4.72
N GLY A 342 -31.72 -13.84 4.42
CA GLY A 342 -32.46 -13.27 3.30
C GLY A 342 -32.75 -11.78 3.46
N GLY A 343 -32.53 -11.00 2.40
CA GLY A 343 -32.73 -9.55 2.38
C GLY A 343 -31.63 -8.73 3.10
N VAL A 344 -30.63 -9.39 3.67
CA VAL A 344 -29.58 -8.74 4.47
C VAL A 344 -28.44 -8.25 3.59
N LYS A 345 -27.93 -7.06 3.91
CA LYS A 345 -26.71 -6.50 3.32
C LYS A 345 -25.47 -7.10 3.97
N PHE A 346 -24.47 -7.40 3.17
CA PHE A 346 -23.18 -7.89 3.65
C PHE A 346 -22.03 -7.36 2.79
N HIS A 347 -20.83 -7.36 3.33
CA HIS A 347 -19.64 -6.84 2.68
C HIS A 347 -18.64 -7.96 2.42
N ILE A 348 -17.95 -7.93 1.29
CA ILE A 348 -16.80 -8.81 1.02
C ILE A 348 -15.75 -8.05 0.20
N GLY A 349 -14.51 -8.52 0.23
CA GLY A 349 -13.43 -7.88 -0.50
C GLY A 349 -12.18 -8.74 -0.60
N ALA A 350 -11.40 -8.51 -1.66
CA ALA A 350 -10.10 -9.12 -1.86
C ALA A 350 -9.20 -8.30 -2.80
N SER A 351 -7.89 -8.42 -2.60
CA SER A 351 -6.86 -8.15 -3.59
C SER A 351 -6.18 -9.45 -4.00
N PHE A 352 -5.48 -9.40 -5.14
CA PHE A 352 -4.83 -10.57 -5.70
C PHE A 352 -3.37 -10.26 -6.01
N ALA A 353 -2.49 -11.15 -5.53
CA ALA A 353 -1.07 -11.15 -5.85
C ALA A 353 -0.85 -11.75 -7.25
N GLY A 354 0.28 -11.39 -7.85
CA GLY A 354 0.62 -11.76 -9.23
C GLY A 354 0.68 -10.57 -10.17
N VAL A 355 1.08 -9.41 -9.64
CA VAL A 355 1.37 -8.19 -10.42
C VAL A 355 2.29 -8.51 -11.58
N ASN A 356 1.82 -8.23 -12.79
CA ASN A 356 2.74 -7.99 -13.89
C ASN A 356 3.42 -6.63 -13.64
N PHE A 357 4.65 -6.65 -13.14
CA PHE A 357 5.40 -5.41 -12.87
C PHE A 357 5.79 -4.65 -14.15
N ASN A 358 5.45 -5.18 -15.33
CA ASN A 358 5.48 -4.38 -16.55
C ASN A 358 4.34 -3.36 -16.52
N LEU A 359 4.69 -2.15 -16.08
CA LEU A 359 3.82 -1.00 -15.87
C LEU A 359 3.06 -0.56 -17.14
N SER A 360 3.42 -1.04 -18.33
CA SER A 360 2.79 -0.60 -19.58
C SER A 360 1.36 -1.13 -19.80
N THR A 361 0.97 -2.25 -19.17
CA THR A 361 -0.39 -2.83 -19.32
C THR A 361 -0.92 -3.36 -17.98
N LEU A 362 -1.97 -2.72 -17.43
CA LEU A 362 -2.76 -3.35 -16.36
C LEU A 362 -3.89 -4.13 -17.02
N ASN A 363 -3.94 -5.43 -16.78
CA ASN A 363 -5.12 -6.27 -17.03
C ASN A 363 -5.37 -7.29 -15.91
N PRO A 364 -5.38 -6.93 -14.61
CA PRO A 364 -5.75 -7.89 -13.56
C PRO A 364 -7.27 -7.97 -13.34
N ILE A 365 -7.74 -9.21 -13.22
CA ILE A 365 -9.04 -9.68 -12.71
C ILE A 365 -10.27 -8.90 -13.17
N VAL A 366 -11.00 -9.48 -14.13
CA VAL A 366 -12.32 -9.01 -14.56
C VAL A 366 -13.39 -9.92 -13.95
N ILE A 367 -14.38 -9.33 -13.28
CA ILE A 367 -15.42 -10.10 -12.60
C ILE A 367 -16.61 -10.30 -13.53
N LYS A 368 -17.05 -11.55 -13.69
CA LYS A 368 -18.17 -11.89 -14.57
C LYS A 368 -19.49 -12.01 -13.85
N ASP A 369 -19.53 -12.83 -12.81
CA ASP A 369 -20.77 -13.26 -12.18
C ASP A 369 -20.56 -13.52 -10.69
N ILE A 370 -21.66 -13.45 -9.94
CA ILE A 370 -21.74 -13.87 -8.53
C ILE A 370 -22.81 -14.95 -8.41
N THR A 371 -22.50 -16.00 -7.64
CA THR A 371 -23.43 -17.06 -7.25
C THR A 371 -23.41 -17.22 -5.73
N LEU A 372 -24.57 -17.07 -5.10
CA LEU A 372 -24.81 -17.47 -3.72
C LEU A 372 -25.14 -18.96 -3.68
N ARG A 373 -24.70 -19.63 -2.62
CA ARG A 373 -24.92 -21.06 -2.40
C ARG A 373 -25.66 -21.28 -1.08
N ASP A 374 -26.56 -22.26 -1.06
CA ASP A 374 -27.25 -22.69 0.15
C ASP A 374 -26.37 -23.59 1.04
N GLY A 375 -26.93 -24.07 2.16
CA GLY A 375 -26.21 -24.93 3.11
C GLY A 375 -25.82 -26.30 2.56
N ALA A 376 -26.42 -26.74 1.45
CA ALA A 376 -26.07 -27.95 0.71
C ALA A 376 -25.12 -27.65 -0.48
N SER A 377 -24.60 -26.42 -0.58
CA SER A 377 -23.77 -25.94 -1.68
C SER A 377 -24.46 -25.93 -3.06
N ASN A 378 -25.79 -25.92 -3.10
CA ASN A 378 -26.52 -25.72 -4.35
C ASN A 378 -26.58 -24.22 -4.70
N PRO A 379 -26.49 -23.84 -5.99
CA PRO A 379 -26.74 -22.47 -6.41
C PRO A 379 -28.13 -22.00 -5.98
N MET A 380 -28.20 -20.81 -5.39
CA MET A 380 -29.47 -20.19 -5.04
C MET A 380 -30.16 -19.59 -6.28
N ALA A 381 -31.48 -19.44 -6.21
CA ALA A 381 -32.30 -19.00 -7.34
C ALA A 381 -32.01 -17.55 -7.76
N LEU A 382 -31.73 -16.67 -6.80
CA LEU A 382 -31.45 -15.26 -7.01
C LEU A 382 -30.03 -14.93 -6.55
N ASN A 383 -29.37 -14.01 -7.26
CA ASN A 383 -27.99 -13.62 -6.99
C ASN A 383 -27.83 -12.09 -7.10
N PRO A 384 -26.86 -11.50 -6.37
CA PRO A 384 -26.47 -10.12 -6.59
C PRO A 384 -26.10 -9.84 -8.04
N ARG A 385 -26.28 -8.59 -8.48
CA ARG A 385 -25.91 -8.13 -9.82
C ARG A 385 -24.84 -7.06 -9.71
N LEU A 386 -23.85 -7.10 -10.60
CA LEU A 386 -22.80 -6.08 -10.69
C LEU A 386 -22.42 -5.83 -12.15
N HIS A 387 -21.75 -4.71 -12.38
CA HIS A 387 -21.03 -4.47 -13.61
C HIS A 387 -19.62 -5.06 -13.48
N ALA A 388 -19.06 -5.52 -14.59
CA ALA A 388 -17.64 -5.81 -14.68
C ALA A 388 -16.88 -4.49 -14.95
N PHE A 389 -15.66 -4.39 -14.43
CA PHE A 389 -14.75 -3.29 -14.73
C PHE A 389 -13.43 -3.87 -15.25
N ASP A 390 -12.76 -3.14 -16.14
CA ASP A 390 -11.37 -3.41 -16.49
C ASP A 390 -10.39 -2.60 -15.61
N ALA A 391 -9.09 -2.70 -15.89
CA ALA A 391 -8.05 -1.95 -15.18
C ALA A 391 -7.56 -0.72 -15.94
N GLY A 392 -8.36 -0.24 -16.89
CA GLY A 392 -8.06 0.90 -17.74
C GLY A 392 -7.28 0.51 -19.01
N THR A 393 -7.67 1.07 -20.14
CA THR A 393 -6.95 0.92 -21.41
C THR A 393 -6.57 2.28 -21.97
N LEU A 394 -5.30 2.43 -22.38
CA LEU A 394 -4.86 3.61 -23.12
C LEU A 394 -5.37 3.53 -24.56
N ASP A 395 -6.13 4.54 -24.98
CA ASP A 395 -6.52 4.69 -26.38
C ASP A 395 -5.41 5.33 -27.23
N THR A 396 -5.63 5.39 -28.54
CA THR A 396 -4.66 5.91 -29.52
C THR A 396 -4.42 7.41 -29.42
N VAL A 397 -5.32 8.16 -28.79
CA VAL A 397 -5.20 9.61 -28.55
C VAL A 397 -4.69 9.92 -27.15
N GLY A 398 -4.34 8.91 -26.36
CA GLY A 398 -3.69 9.05 -25.06
C GLY A 398 -4.63 9.30 -23.89
N ASN A 399 -5.92 8.93 -23.98
CA ASN A 399 -6.76 8.82 -22.78
C ASN A 399 -6.62 7.43 -22.17
N LEU A 400 -6.47 7.39 -20.85
CA LEU A 400 -6.71 6.18 -20.08
C LEU A 400 -8.20 6.08 -19.83
N ASN A 401 -8.84 5.02 -20.33
CA ASN A 401 -10.27 4.81 -20.21
C ASN A 401 -10.57 3.59 -19.34
N LEU A 402 -11.44 3.76 -18.34
CA LEU A 402 -12.03 2.67 -17.58
C LEU A 402 -13.21 2.07 -18.37
N GLY A 403 -13.15 0.78 -18.65
CA GLY A 403 -14.26 0.03 -19.20
C GLY A 403 -15.22 -0.44 -18.11
N VAL A 404 -16.52 -0.23 -18.32
CA VAL A 404 -17.62 -0.74 -17.48
C VAL A 404 -18.53 -1.59 -18.35
N PHE A 405 -18.81 -2.84 -17.97
CA PHE A 405 -19.56 -3.77 -18.80
C PHE A 405 -20.72 -4.40 -18.04
N ASN A 406 -21.87 -4.53 -18.70
CA ASN A 406 -22.95 -5.37 -18.20
C ASN A 406 -22.83 -6.77 -18.80
N LEU A 407 -22.43 -7.74 -17.98
CA LEU A 407 -22.36 -9.15 -18.36
C LEU A 407 -23.61 -9.94 -17.94
N ALA A 408 -24.47 -9.35 -17.10
CA ALA A 408 -25.72 -9.96 -16.68
C ALA A 408 -26.76 -9.97 -17.82
N ALA A 409 -27.68 -10.93 -17.78
CA ALA A 409 -28.77 -11.03 -18.75
C ALA A 409 -29.77 -9.87 -18.65
N ALA A 410 -29.97 -9.32 -17.44
CA ALA A 410 -30.85 -8.18 -17.22
C ALA A 410 -30.12 -6.85 -17.54
N PRO A 411 -30.82 -5.84 -18.10
CA PRO A 411 -30.29 -4.49 -18.17
C PRO A 411 -29.97 -3.95 -16.77
N LEU A 412 -28.77 -3.39 -16.62
CA LEU A 412 -28.30 -2.78 -15.37
C LEU A 412 -28.04 -1.30 -15.60
N VAL A 413 -28.19 -0.52 -14.53
CA VAL A 413 -27.87 0.91 -14.50
C VAL A 413 -26.63 1.11 -13.65
N VAL A 414 -25.56 1.66 -14.24
CA VAL A 414 -24.44 2.17 -13.46
C VAL A 414 -24.80 3.58 -12.98
N ARG A 415 -24.70 3.81 -11.67
CA ARG A 415 -25.04 5.08 -11.03
C ARG A 415 -23.92 5.53 -10.10
N ASP A 416 -23.70 6.84 -10.04
CA ASP A 416 -22.71 7.48 -9.18
C ASP A 416 -21.32 6.86 -9.30
N LEU A 417 -20.86 6.60 -10.53
CA LEU A 417 -19.46 6.21 -10.75
C LEU A 417 -18.58 7.41 -10.44
N GLN A 418 -17.87 7.33 -9.34
CA GLN A 418 -16.94 8.34 -8.85
C GLN A 418 -15.51 7.84 -8.95
N ALA A 419 -14.57 8.77 -9.14
CA ALA A 419 -13.14 8.50 -9.14
C ALA A 419 -12.41 9.52 -8.28
N MET A 420 -11.35 9.06 -7.61
CA MET A 420 -10.44 9.84 -6.78
C MET A 420 -9.01 9.41 -7.12
N GLU A 421 -8.10 10.36 -7.28
CA GLU A 421 -6.67 10.08 -7.47
C GLU A 421 -5.99 10.20 -6.11
N LEU A 422 -5.29 9.15 -5.67
CA LEU A 422 -4.79 9.03 -4.30
C LEU A 422 -3.25 8.98 -4.27
N PRO A 423 -2.61 9.62 -3.27
CA PRO A 423 -1.16 9.58 -3.08
C PRO A 423 -0.65 8.22 -2.60
N ARG A 424 -1.51 7.42 -1.97
CA ARG A 424 -1.19 6.11 -1.38
C ARG A 424 -2.21 5.04 -1.76
N VAL A 425 -1.97 3.82 -1.30
CA VAL A 425 -2.92 2.72 -1.34
C VAL A 425 -3.96 2.92 -0.23
N LEU A 426 -5.24 3.02 -0.58
CA LEU A 426 -6.32 2.95 0.40
C LEU A 426 -6.38 1.52 0.96
N GLY A 427 -6.47 1.40 2.29
CA GLY A 427 -6.60 0.10 2.92
C GLY A 427 -7.92 -0.60 2.54
N LEU A 428 -7.86 -1.91 2.27
CA LEU A 428 -9.02 -2.73 1.92
C LEU A 428 -10.12 -2.65 2.98
N ASP A 429 -9.75 -2.65 4.26
CA ASP A 429 -10.71 -2.54 5.36
C ASP A 429 -11.39 -1.17 5.43
N GLN A 430 -10.83 -0.16 4.76
CA GLN A 430 -11.41 1.18 4.62
C GLN A 430 -12.29 1.35 3.38
N MET A 431 -12.26 0.42 2.42
CA MET A 431 -13.09 0.44 1.22
C MET A 431 -14.54 0.00 1.51
N VAL A 432 -15.21 0.73 2.40
CA VAL A 432 -16.56 0.48 2.89
C VAL A 432 -17.39 1.77 2.92
N VAL A 433 -18.70 1.67 3.13
CA VAL A 433 -19.55 2.86 3.29
C VAL A 433 -19.08 3.65 4.52
N ASN A 434 -18.80 4.94 4.33
CA ASN A 434 -18.28 5.84 5.37
C ASN A 434 -16.91 5.41 5.96
N GLY A 435 -16.15 4.55 5.25
CA GLY A 435 -14.77 4.26 5.61
C GLY A 435 -13.91 5.52 5.56
N ARG A 436 -12.87 5.56 6.39
CA ARG A 436 -11.91 6.67 6.43
C ARG A 436 -10.89 6.48 5.33
N ILE A 437 -10.51 7.54 4.60
CA ILE A 437 -9.37 7.46 3.69
C ILE A 437 -8.09 7.34 4.52
N ALA A 438 -7.58 6.12 4.61
CA ALA A 438 -6.41 5.77 5.39
C ALA A 438 -5.75 4.50 4.82
N ASP A 439 -4.44 4.36 5.04
CA ASP A 439 -3.70 3.18 4.61
C ASP A 439 -4.02 1.95 5.49
N PHE A 440 -3.36 0.82 5.24
CA PHE A 440 -3.58 -0.41 6.01
C PHE A 440 -3.14 -0.30 7.48
N LEU A 441 -2.32 0.69 7.82
CA LEU A 441 -1.88 0.98 9.19
C LEU A 441 -2.80 2.00 9.89
N GLY A 442 -3.81 2.51 9.18
CA GLY A 442 -4.75 3.50 9.69
C GLY A 442 -4.24 4.94 9.65
N VAL A 443 -3.12 5.20 8.95
CA VAL A 443 -2.59 6.55 8.75
C VAL A 443 -3.50 7.28 7.75
N PRO A 444 -4.08 8.44 8.13
CA PRO A 444 -4.93 9.21 7.23
C PRO A 444 -4.16 9.84 6.08
N PHE A 445 -4.86 9.99 4.96
CA PHE A 445 -4.47 10.85 3.85
C PHE A 445 -5.73 11.34 3.12
N GLU A 446 -5.60 12.32 2.23
CA GLU A 446 -6.68 12.77 1.36
C GLU A 446 -6.37 12.51 -0.12
N PRO A 447 -7.39 12.43 -1.00
CA PRO A 447 -7.17 12.47 -2.44
C PRO A 447 -6.42 13.73 -2.85
N TRP A 448 -5.68 13.66 -3.95
CA TRP A 448 -5.05 14.84 -4.52
C TRP A 448 -6.09 15.95 -4.77
N PRO A 449 -5.76 17.23 -4.51
CA PRO A 449 -6.72 18.32 -4.64
C PRO A 449 -7.40 18.35 -6.01
N ASN A 450 -8.72 18.57 -6.02
CA ASN A 450 -9.54 18.69 -7.23
C ASN A 450 -9.56 17.46 -8.15
N THR A 451 -9.19 16.27 -7.66
CA THR A 451 -9.24 15.03 -8.46
C THR A 451 -10.51 14.20 -8.26
N THR A 452 -11.26 14.44 -7.18
CA THR A 452 -12.53 13.76 -6.92
C THR A 452 -13.59 14.21 -7.93
N ARG A 453 -14.09 13.27 -8.74
CA ARG A 453 -15.04 13.54 -9.82
C ARG A 453 -16.10 12.46 -9.96
N THR A 454 -17.33 12.89 -10.29
CA THR A 454 -18.38 11.97 -10.75
C THR A 454 -18.23 11.80 -12.25
N LEU A 455 -17.83 10.60 -12.67
CA LEU A 455 -17.61 10.25 -14.06
C LEU A 455 -18.91 9.90 -14.79
N VAL A 456 -19.82 9.19 -14.09
CA VAL A 456 -21.13 8.81 -14.61
C VAL A 456 -22.15 9.02 -13.52
N ARG A 457 -23.13 9.91 -13.77
CA ARG A 457 -24.27 10.07 -12.86
C ARG A 457 -25.20 8.87 -12.98
N GLU A 458 -25.60 8.55 -14.20
CA GLU A 458 -26.44 7.41 -14.51
C GLU A 458 -26.25 6.98 -15.97
N ALA A 459 -26.12 5.68 -16.22
CA ALA A 459 -26.16 5.11 -17.56
C ALA A 459 -26.73 3.69 -17.54
N SER A 460 -27.67 3.39 -18.45
CA SER A 460 -28.24 2.06 -18.60
C SER A 460 -27.46 1.24 -19.63
N LEU A 461 -27.08 0.01 -19.27
CA LEU A 461 -26.32 -0.91 -20.10
C LEU A 461 -27.11 -2.20 -20.29
N SER A 462 -27.42 -2.56 -21.53
CA SER A 462 -27.97 -3.88 -21.88
C SER A 462 -26.89 -4.97 -21.80
N GLN A 463 -27.30 -6.24 -21.77
CA GLN A 463 -26.37 -7.38 -21.78
C GLN A 463 -25.32 -7.26 -22.90
N GLY A 464 -24.06 -7.49 -22.54
CA GLY A 464 -22.91 -7.45 -23.45
C GLY A 464 -22.53 -6.04 -23.91
N LYS A 465 -23.20 -4.98 -23.44
CA LYS A 465 -22.84 -3.59 -23.70
C LYS A 465 -21.92 -3.07 -22.60
N GLY A 466 -21.12 -2.09 -22.96
CA GLY A 466 -20.24 -1.41 -22.03
C GLY A 466 -20.12 0.07 -22.32
N LEU A 467 -19.56 0.78 -21.35
CA LEU A 467 -19.21 2.17 -21.38
C LEU A 467 -17.69 2.29 -21.25
N SER A 468 -17.08 3.14 -22.09
CA SER A 468 -15.68 3.51 -21.97
C SER A 468 -15.63 4.92 -21.38
N VAL A 469 -15.04 5.06 -20.20
CA VAL A 469 -15.06 6.30 -19.43
C VAL A 469 -13.63 6.85 -19.32
N PRO A 470 -13.32 8.03 -19.86
CA PRO A 470 -11.99 8.61 -19.72
C PRO A 470 -11.74 8.97 -18.25
N ILE A 471 -10.69 8.40 -17.69
CA ILE A 471 -10.25 8.65 -16.31
C ILE A 471 -8.99 9.49 -16.24
N ALA A 472 -8.15 9.54 -17.27
CA ALA A 472 -6.96 10.39 -17.27
C ALA A 472 -6.43 10.59 -18.69
N LYS A 473 -5.47 11.51 -18.86
CA LYS A 473 -4.79 11.77 -20.14
C LYS A 473 -3.28 11.73 -19.96
N VAL A 474 -2.56 11.05 -20.85
CA VAL A 474 -1.08 10.90 -20.76
C VAL A 474 -0.37 12.24 -20.54
N GLY A 475 -0.79 13.28 -21.27
CA GLY A 475 -0.23 14.63 -21.17
C GLY A 475 -0.71 15.46 -19.97
N GLN A 476 -1.53 14.91 -19.08
CA GLN A 476 -1.96 15.62 -17.87
C GLN A 476 -0.75 15.87 -16.96
N ALA A 477 -0.79 16.98 -16.22
CA ALA A 477 0.21 17.26 -15.21
C ALA A 477 0.23 16.14 -14.16
N ARG A 478 1.45 15.82 -13.73
CA ARG A 478 1.73 14.87 -12.65
C ARG A 478 1.52 15.57 -11.30
N HIS A 479 1.10 14.83 -10.28
CA HIS A 479 0.89 15.42 -8.95
C HIS A 479 2.23 15.71 -8.29
N VAL A 480 3.21 14.85 -8.55
CA VAL A 480 4.61 15.07 -8.20
C VAL A 480 5.42 15.21 -9.48
N TYR A 481 6.09 16.35 -9.64
CA TYR A 481 7.08 16.57 -10.69
C TYR A 481 8.15 17.54 -10.18
N GLU A 482 9.30 17.00 -9.83
CA GLU A 482 10.42 17.75 -9.27
C GLU A 482 11.67 17.53 -10.12
N VAL A 483 12.29 18.61 -10.55
CA VAL A 483 13.58 18.57 -11.25
C VAL A 483 14.66 18.98 -10.26
N ILE A 484 15.52 18.02 -9.91
CA ILE A 484 16.67 18.23 -9.05
C ILE A 484 17.86 18.58 -9.95
N THR A 485 18.38 19.80 -9.84
CA THR A 485 19.54 20.23 -10.64
C THR A 485 20.86 19.98 -9.91
N ALA A 486 21.98 20.07 -10.64
CA ALA A 486 23.31 20.03 -10.05
C ALA A 486 23.56 21.14 -9.03
N ASP A 487 22.95 22.30 -9.23
CA ASP A 487 23.08 23.41 -8.29
C ASP A 487 22.18 23.24 -7.06
N ASP A 488 21.01 22.61 -7.20
CA ASP A 488 20.19 22.21 -6.05
C ASP A 488 20.92 21.18 -5.20
N CYS A 489 21.58 20.21 -5.84
CA CYS A 489 22.46 19.30 -5.14
C CYS A 489 23.57 20.07 -4.41
N LYS A 490 24.35 20.94 -5.07
CA LYS A 490 25.42 21.71 -4.40
C LYS A 490 24.91 22.55 -3.20
N LYS A 491 23.73 23.16 -3.31
CA LYS A 491 23.11 23.92 -2.21
C LYS A 491 22.73 23.02 -1.04
N SER A 492 22.07 21.89 -1.32
CA SER A 492 21.76 20.88 -0.29
C SER A 492 23.02 20.35 0.39
N GLN A 493 24.14 20.27 -0.35
CA GLN A 493 25.45 19.88 0.19
C GLN A 493 26.09 20.97 1.05
N ALA A 494 25.87 22.25 0.75
CA ALA A 494 26.39 23.37 1.52
C ALA A 494 25.63 23.59 2.83
N ASP A 495 24.32 23.31 2.85
CA ASP A 495 23.48 23.35 4.06
C ASP A 495 23.70 22.14 4.99
N ARG A 496 24.54 21.16 4.60
CA ARG A 496 24.88 19.97 5.42
C ARG A 496 25.50 20.31 6.79
N PHE A 497 26.17 21.45 6.92
CA PHE A 497 26.76 21.88 8.20
C PHE A 497 25.72 22.38 9.22
N THR A 498 24.50 22.71 8.77
CA THR A 498 23.39 23.16 9.62
C THR A 498 22.21 22.18 9.62
N ALA A 499 22.12 21.25 8.66
CA ALA A 499 21.00 20.35 8.47
C ALA A 499 20.96 19.12 9.42
N GLY A 500 22.09 18.68 9.98
CA GLY A 500 22.16 17.61 10.98
C GLY A 500 22.61 16.24 10.45
N PRO A 501 22.53 15.18 11.28
CA PRO A 501 23.29 13.92 11.13
C PRO A 501 22.83 12.90 10.06
N ASP A 502 21.88 13.21 9.18
CA ASP A 502 21.52 12.30 8.09
C ASP A 502 21.96 12.96 6.78
N THR A 503 22.81 12.30 6.00
CA THR A 503 23.33 12.87 4.74
C THR A 503 23.32 11.81 3.65
N ALA A 504 22.85 12.17 2.46
CA ALA A 504 22.99 11.37 1.26
C ALA A 504 23.64 12.18 0.14
N ASP A 505 24.35 11.51 -0.77
CA ASP A 505 24.91 12.16 -1.96
C ASP A 505 23.85 12.42 -3.02
N CYS A 506 23.46 13.69 -3.12
CA CYS A 506 22.48 14.17 -4.10
C CYS A 506 23.00 14.01 -5.53
N ARG A 507 22.19 13.39 -6.38
CA ARG A 507 22.38 13.36 -7.83
C ARG A 507 21.26 14.16 -8.52
N PRO A 508 21.57 14.92 -9.58
CA PRO A 508 20.54 15.56 -10.39
C PRO A 508 19.65 14.53 -11.06
N GLY A 509 18.36 14.84 -11.19
CA GLY A 509 17.38 13.94 -11.77
C GLY A 509 15.98 14.50 -11.73
N THR A 510 15.01 13.66 -12.08
CA THR A 510 13.59 14.02 -12.03
C THR A 510 12.85 13.02 -11.16
N ASN A 511 12.16 13.52 -10.14
CA ASN A 511 11.20 12.75 -9.36
C ASN A 511 9.80 13.01 -9.91
N ILE A 512 9.03 11.94 -10.04
CA ILE A 512 7.70 11.96 -10.65
C ILE A 512 6.83 10.90 -9.97
N ASP A 513 5.52 11.13 -9.87
CA ASP A 513 4.58 10.09 -9.45
C ASP A 513 4.16 9.19 -10.63
N LEU A 514 3.45 8.10 -10.30
CA LEU A 514 2.86 7.22 -11.30
C LEU A 514 1.73 7.92 -12.07
N PHE A 515 1.48 7.50 -13.32
CA PHE A 515 0.32 7.93 -14.09
C PHE A 515 -0.90 7.01 -13.86
N PRO A 516 -2.12 7.56 -13.65
CA PRO A 516 -2.42 8.98 -13.50
C PRO A 516 -2.13 9.53 -12.09
N SER A 517 -1.98 8.64 -11.13
CA SER A 517 -1.55 8.88 -9.76
C SER A 517 -1.04 7.56 -9.16
N THR A 518 -0.56 7.56 -7.91
CA THR A 518 -0.12 6.34 -7.20
C THR A 518 -1.18 5.25 -7.22
N THR A 519 -2.42 5.60 -6.86
CA THR A 519 -3.60 4.76 -7.12
C THR A 519 -4.79 5.61 -7.58
N VAL A 520 -5.75 4.96 -8.23
CA VAL A 520 -7.06 5.55 -8.53
C VAL A 520 -8.12 4.71 -7.86
N TYR A 521 -8.94 5.36 -7.05
CA TYR A 521 -10.03 4.74 -6.31
C TYR A 521 -11.38 5.12 -6.91
N PHE A 522 -12.24 4.12 -7.06
CA PHE A 522 -13.56 4.22 -7.66
C PHE A 522 -14.62 3.70 -6.70
N THR A 523 -15.79 4.34 -6.73
CA THR A 523 -17.01 3.76 -6.19
C THR A 523 -18.11 3.83 -7.24
N ALA A 524 -18.95 2.80 -7.30
CA ALA A 524 -20.05 2.75 -8.26
C ALA A 524 -21.22 1.92 -7.72
N ASN A 525 -22.44 2.33 -8.04
CA ASN A 525 -23.64 1.53 -7.78
C ASN A 525 -24.06 0.81 -9.07
N SER A 526 -24.16 -0.52 -9.00
CA SER A 526 -24.86 -1.32 -10.00
C SER A 526 -26.30 -1.52 -9.55
N VAL A 527 -27.25 -1.04 -10.35
CA VAL A 527 -28.68 -1.11 -10.03
C VAL A 527 -29.39 -1.96 -11.07
N ASP A 528 -30.05 -3.03 -10.63
CA ASP A 528 -31.10 -3.68 -11.41
C ASP A 528 -32.42 -3.00 -11.04
N PRO A 529 -33.04 -2.20 -11.93
CA PRO A 529 -34.22 -1.41 -11.60
C PRO A 529 -35.48 -2.27 -11.39
N ASN A 530 -35.46 -3.53 -11.84
CA ASN A 530 -36.64 -4.39 -11.88
C ASN A 530 -36.35 -5.80 -11.34
N ALA A 531 -35.43 -5.90 -10.37
CA ALA A 531 -35.04 -7.14 -9.73
C ALA A 531 -36.20 -7.74 -8.93
N THR A 532 -36.30 -9.07 -8.93
CA THR A 532 -37.08 -9.80 -7.93
C THR A 532 -36.17 -10.10 -6.74
N TYR A 533 -36.59 -9.74 -5.53
CA TYR A 533 -35.83 -9.99 -4.31
C TYR A 533 -36.74 -10.15 -3.08
N TRP A 534 -36.22 -10.78 -2.04
CA TRP A 534 -36.90 -10.97 -0.77
C TRP A 534 -36.90 -9.68 0.07
N ASP A 535 -38.09 -9.21 0.43
CA ASP A 535 -38.30 -8.11 1.37
C ASP A 535 -38.52 -8.71 2.77
N PRO A 536 -37.55 -8.56 3.72
CA PRO A 536 -37.66 -9.19 5.03
C PRO A 536 -38.73 -8.55 5.93
N GLU A 537 -39.10 -7.28 5.68
CA GLU A 537 -40.16 -6.59 6.43
C GLU A 537 -41.54 -7.10 5.99
N LYS A 538 -41.75 -7.23 4.68
CA LYS A 538 -43.01 -7.75 4.12
C LYS A 538 -43.10 -9.27 4.08
N ARG A 539 -41.96 -9.96 4.28
CA ARG A 539 -41.82 -11.42 4.20
C ARG A 539 -42.37 -12.00 2.90
N THR A 540 -42.08 -11.34 1.78
CA THR A 540 -42.47 -11.79 0.45
C THR A 540 -41.44 -11.38 -0.59
N TYR A 541 -41.44 -12.05 -1.74
CA TYR A 541 -40.72 -11.56 -2.90
C TYR A 541 -41.44 -10.34 -3.47
N VAL A 542 -40.68 -9.28 -3.71
CA VAL A 542 -41.13 -8.05 -4.35
C VAL A 542 -40.33 -7.80 -5.61
N ARG A 543 -40.81 -6.88 -6.45
CA ARG A 543 -40.12 -6.42 -7.65
C ARG A 543 -39.77 -4.94 -7.50
N GLY A 544 -38.51 -4.59 -7.75
CA GLY A 544 -38.05 -3.20 -7.68
C GLY A 544 -36.54 -3.07 -7.80
N ALA A 545 -36.03 -1.89 -7.46
CA ALA A 545 -34.60 -1.61 -7.55
C ALA A 545 -33.79 -2.42 -6.51
N LEU A 546 -32.80 -3.17 -6.97
CA LEU A 546 -31.78 -3.80 -6.14
C LEU A 546 -30.41 -3.24 -6.51
N SER A 547 -29.64 -2.81 -5.51
CA SER A 547 -28.34 -2.18 -5.73
C SER A 547 -27.21 -2.96 -5.05
N THR A 548 -26.13 -3.12 -5.80
CA THR A 548 -24.80 -3.52 -5.32
C THR A 548 -23.89 -2.31 -5.38
N ARG A 549 -23.09 -2.08 -4.35
CA ARG A 549 -22.03 -1.06 -4.39
C ARG A 549 -20.69 -1.73 -4.61
N THR A 550 -19.95 -1.25 -5.59
CA THR A 550 -18.57 -1.68 -5.87
C THR A 550 -17.61 -0.60 -5.42
N TYR A 551 -16.55 -1.03 -4.78
CA TYR A 551 -15.36 -0.25 -4.46
C TYR A 551 -14.19 -0.88 -5.18
N TYR A 552 -13.47 -0.08 -5.95
CA TYR A 552 -12.42 -0.59 -6.81
C TYR A 552 -11.24 0.36 -6.77
N GLN A 553 -10.04 -0.18 -6.55
CA GLN A 553 -8.81 0.58 -6.62
C GLN A 553 -7.88 -0.07 -7.63
N LEU A 554 -7.23 0.74 -8.45
CA LEU A 554 -6.15 0.31 -9.35
C LEU A 554 -4.88 1.11 -9.10
N SER A 555 -3.73 0.48 -9.28
CA SER A 555 -2.42 1.15 -9.20
C SER A 555 -2.15 2.02 -10.42
N GLY A 556 -1.34 3.06 -10.23
CA GLY A 556 -0.76 3.80 -11.33
C GLY A 556 0.25 2.99 -12.15
N ARG A 557 0.76 3.62 -13.21
CA ARG A 557 1.67 3.08 -14.20
C ARG A 557 2.76 4.10 -14.51
N ARG A 558 4.00 3.66 -14.68
CA ARG A 558 4.99 4.44 -15.42
C ARG A 558 4.74 4.24 -16.90
N LEU A 559 4.57 5.33 -17.65
CA LEU A 559 4.36 5.28 -19.08
C LEU A 559 5.70 5.41 -19.76
N ASP A 560 6.21 4.33 -20.34
CA ASP A 560 7.47 4.31 -21.09
C ASP A 560 7.19 3.56 -22.40
N LYS A 561 6.63 4.28 -23.38
CA LYS A 561 6.16 3.68 -24.64
C LYS A 561 7.32 3.35 -25.57
N ASP A 562 8.38 4.17 -25.54
CA ASP A 562 9.57 3.95 -26.36
C ASP A 562 10.58 2.99 -25.72
N ARG A 563 10.33 2.57 -24.46
CA ARG A 563 11.09 1.60 -23.68
C ARG A 563 12.52 2.05 -23.41
N ASN A 564 12.71 3.35 -23.27
CA ASN A 564 14.02 3.94 -22.99
C ASN A 564 14.36 3.95 -21.48
N GLY A 565 13.44 3.52 -20.62
CA GLY A 565 13.58 3.48 -19.16
C GLY A 565 13.15 4.77 -18.47
N ILE A 566 12.66 5.78 -19.19
CA ILE A 566 12.24 7.10 -18.72
C ILE A 566 10.72 7.22 -18.92
N ASP A 567 10.02 7.93 -18.04
CA ASP A 567 8.60 8.19 -18.27
C ASP A 567 8.42 9.15 -19.46
N ASP A 568 7.53 8.82 -20.39
CA ASP A 568 7.19 9.58 -21.60
C ASP A 568 6.91 11.07 -21.28
N TYR A 569 6.37 11.38 -20.09
CA TYR A 569 6.13 12.73 -19.64
C TYR A 569 7.42 13.52 -19.41
N VAL A 570 8.42 12.87 -18.81
CA VAL A 570 9.75 13.46 -18.59
C VAL A 570 10.42 13.71 -19.95
N ASP A 571 10.36 12.74 -20.86
CA ASP A 571 10.92 12.88 -22.20
C ASP A 571 10.28 14.04 -22.99
N ALA A 572 8.95 14.17 -22.91
CA ALA A 572 8.24 15.27 -23.56
C ALA A 572 8.71 16.63 -23.05
N ARG A 573 8.81 16.79 -21.73
CA ARG A 573 9.26 18.05 -21.11
C ARG A 573 10.72 18.38 -21.40
N GLN A 574 11.58 17.36 -21.47
CA GLN A 574 12.99 17.55 -21.84
C GLN A 574 13.14 18.00 -23.29
N ARG A 575 12.32 17.47 -24.22
CA ARG A 575 12.27 17.94 -25.61
C ARG A 575 11.79 19.39 -25.71
N ASP A 576 10.69 19.73 -25.02
CA ASP A 576 10.15 21.08 -24.99
C ASP A 576 11.17 22.10 -24.46
N ALA A 577 11.90 21.74 -23.39
CA ALA A 577 12.96 22.58 -22.81
C ALA A 577 14.17 22.78 -23.73
N GLN A 578 14.40 21.88 -24.68
CA GLN A 578 15.46 21.96 -25.69
C GLN A 578 15.02 22.68 -26.98
N GLY A 579 13.78 23.17 -27.06
CA GLY A 579 13.26 23.93 -28.19
C GLY A 579 13.13 23.12 -29.48
N LYS A 580 12.87 21.81 -29.38
CA LYS A 580 12.67 20.90 -30.53
C LYS A 580 11.24 20.44 -30.67
#